data_AF-A0A7C2VLT1-F1
#
_entry.id   AF-A0A7C2VLT1-F1
#
_cell.length_a   1.000
_cell.length_b   1.000
_cell.length_c   1.000
_cell.angle_alpha   90.00
_cell.angle_beta   90.00
_cell.angle_gamma   90.00
#
_symmetry.space_group_name_H-M   'P 1'
#
loop_
_entity.id
_entity.type
_entity.pdbx_description
1 polymer ?
#
loop_
_entity_poly.entity_id
_entity_poly.type
_entity_poly.pdbx_seq_one_letter_code
_entity_poly.pdbx_strand_id
1 'polypeptide(L)' 'ELAKAALVALAPEAERPPTDRFSVSLELQGRVLVLKVIARDTASLRAAVNAYMSWVKALRDACLTVSRF' A
#
# COMPACT_ATOMS: atom_id res chain seq x y z
N GLU A 1 -6.72 1.62 -14.18
CA GLU A 1 -6.30 2.97 -13.73
C GLU A 1 -6.03 3.06 -12.24
N LEU A 2 -7.03 3.04 -11.35
CA LEU A 2 -6.81 3.27 -9.90
C LEU A 2 -5.80 2.31 -9.24
N ALA A 3 -5.93 0.99 -9.49
CA ALA A 3 -5.02 0.00 -8.91
C ALA A 3 -3.57 0.15 -9.40
N LYS A 4 -3.39 0.56 -10.66
CA LYS A 4 -2.07 0.87 -11.24
C LYS A 4 -1.48 2.14 -10.64
N ALA A 5 -2.30 3.19 -10.47
CA ALA A 5 -1.89 4.41 -9.79
C ALA A 5 -1.47 4.13 -8.33
N ALA A 6 -2.25 3.31 -7.62
CA ALA A 6 -1.93 2.91 -6.26
C ALA A 6 -0.62 2.09 -6.19
N LEU A 7 -0.38 1.17 -7.13
CA LEU A 7 0.89 0.44 -7.21
C LEU A 7 2.07 1.40 -7.34
N VAL A 8 2.02 2.32 -8.30
CA VAL A 8 3.11 3.28 -8.56
C VAL A 8 3.34 4.19 -7.36
N ALA A 9 2.27 4.65 -6.71
CA ALA A 9 2.37 5.53 -5.55
C ALA A 9 2.90 4.83 -4.29
N LEU A 10 2.60 3.53 -4.10
CA LEU A 10 2.98 2.76 -2.91
C LEU A 10 4.30 1.98 -3.07
N ALA A 11 4.79 1.79 -4.29
CA ALA A 11 6.04 1.08 -4.55
C ALA A 11 7.25 1.63 -3.77
N PRO A 12 7.48 2.95 -3.67
CA PRO A 12 8.61 3.48 -2.90
C PRO A 12 8.58 3.09 -1.42
N GLU A 13 7.38 3.02 -0.82
CA GLU A 13 7.19 2.64 0.59
C GLU A 13 7.46 1.15 0.84
N ALA A 14 7.26 0.31 -0.19
CA ALA A 14 7.57 -1.11 -0.13
C ALA A 14 9.09 -1.39 -0.32
N GLU A 15 9.76 -0.59 -1.15
CA GLU A 15 11.20 -0.72 -1.42
C GLU A 15 12.09 -0.18 -0.30
N ARG A 16 11.61 0.85 0.42
CA ARG A 16 12.36 1.51 1.50
C ARG A 16 11.55 1.52 2.79
N PRO A 17 11.32 0.36 3.41
CA PRO A 17 10.56 0.31 4.64
C PRO A 17 11.31 1.09 5.74
N PRO A 18 10.60 1.88 6.56
CA PRO A 18 11.23 2.68 7.62
C PRO A 18 11.84 1.82 8.74
N THR A 19 11.53 0.52 8.80
CA THR A 19 12.13 -0.44 9.74
C THR A 19 12.20 -1.84 9.14
N ASP A 20 13.21 -2.65 9.52
CA ASP A 20 13.35 -4.07 9.11
C ASP A 20 12.35 -5.03 9.79
N ARG A 21 11.32 -4.50 10.45
CA ARG A 21 10.36 -5.30 11.23
C ARG A 21 9.33 -6.01 10.35
N PHE A 22 9.16 -5.57 9.12
CA PHE A 22 8.29 -6.20 8.14
C PHE A 22 8.80 -5.92 6.73
N SER A 23 8.46 -6.79 5.79
CA SER A 23 8.66 -6.61 4.35
C SER A 23 7.29 -6.62 3.69
N VAL A 24 7.09 -5.73 2.72
CA VAL A 24 5.87 -5.70 1.91
C VAL A 24 6.25 -5.83 0.44
N SER A 25 5.52 -6.67 -0.28
CA SER A 25 5.56 -6.74 -1.73
C SER A 25 4.20 -6.35 -2.29
N LEU A 26 4.23 -5.62 -3.40
CA LEU A 26 3.04 -5.11 -4.09
C LEU A 26 3.00 -5.71 -5.49
N GLU A 27 1.85 -6.25 -5.88
CA GLU A 27 1.63 -6.83 -7.20
C GLU A 27 0.29 -6.35 -7.75
N LEU A 28 0.21 -6.13 -9.06
CA LEU A 28 -1.05 -5.80 -9.74
C LEU A 28 -1.55 -7.03 -10.50
N GLN A 29 -2.71 -7.53 -10.11
CA GLN A 29 -3.43 -8.61 -10.78
C GLN A 29 -4.67 -8.04 -11.47
N GLY A 30 -4.48 -7.57 -12.72
CA GLY A 30 -5.53 -6.92 -13.49
C GLY A 30 -6.01 -5.61 -12.84
N ARG A 31 -7.15 -5.66 -12.14
CA ARG A 31 -7.72 -4.51 -11.40
C ARG A 31 -7.53 -4.62 -9.89
N VAL A 32 -6.84 -5.64 -9.40
CA VAL A 32 -6.61 -5.92 -7.98
C VAL A 32 -5.17 -5.58 -7.61
N LEU A 33 -4.99 -4.72 -6.61
CA LEU A 33 -3.69 -4.52 -5.98
C LEU A 33 -3.53 -5.54 -4.85
N VAL A 34 -2.55 -6.43 -4.97
CA VAL A 34 -2.22 -7.44 -3.97
C VAL A 34 -1.09 -6.91 -3.11
N LEU A 35 -1.32 -6.87 -1.79
CA LEU A 35 -0.31 -6.52 -0.79
C LEU A 35 0.05 -7.79 -0.02
N LYS A 36 1.31 -8.22 -0.11
CA LYS A 36 1.82 -9.35 0.67
C LYS A 36 2.79 -8.84 1.72
N VAL A 37 2.38 -8.99 2.99
CA VAL A 37 3.13 -8.52 4.16
C VAL A 37 3.74 -9.72 4.88
N ILE A 38 5.05 -9.66 5.11
CA ILE A 38 5.79 -10.63 5.92
C ILE A 38 6.32 -9.89 7.14
N ALA A 39 6.00 -10.37 8.34
CA ALA A 39 6.41 -9.75 9.59
C ALA A 39 6.83 -10.81 10.61
N ARG A 40 7.77 -10.44 11.48
CA ARG A 40 8.35 -11.29 12.55
C ARG A 40 7.41 -11.52 13.73
N ASP A 41 6.46 -10.63 13.95
CA ASP A 41 5.53 -10.67 15.06
C ASP A 41 4.21 -9.96 14.71
N THR A 42 3.17 -10.23 15.48
CA THR A 42 1.82 -9.70 15.28
C THR A 42 1.77 -8.18 15.39
N ALA A 43 2.62 -7.58 16.24
CA ALA A 43 2.68 -6.13 16.41
C ALA A 43 3.22 -5.44 15.15
N SER A 44 4.26 -6.02 14.54
CA SER A 44 4.86 -5.56 13.29
C SER A 44 3.90 -5.74 12.11
N LEU A 45 3.16 -6.86 12.07
CA LEU A 45 2.11 -7.08 11.07
C LEU A 45 1.01 -6.01 11.18
N ARG A 46 0.51 -5.75 12.40
CA ARG A 46 -0.51 -4.72 12.64
C ARG A 46 -0.03 -3.33 12.22
N ALA A 47 1.22 -2.99 12.52
CA ALA A 47 1.81 -1.72 12.13
C ALA A 47 1.85 -1.57 10.60
N ALA A 48 2.34 -2.60 9.88
CA ALA A 48 2.38 -2.61 8.42
C ALA A 48 0.99 -2.47 7.80
N VAL A 49 0.04 -3.31 8.23
CA VAL A 49 -1.34 -3.26 7.70
C VAL A 49 -1.97 -1.90 7.95
N ASN A 50 -1.84 -1.34 9.16
CA ASN A 50 -2.41 -0.04 9.46
C ASN A 50 -1.83 1.08 8.59
N ALA A 51 -0.52 1.09 8.36
CA ALA A 51 0.14 2.08 7.51
C ALA A 51 -0.38 2.00 6.06
N TYR A 52 -0.33 0.81 5.46
CA TYR A 52 -0.76 0.62 4.08
C TYR A 52 -2.25 0.90 3.88
N MET A 53 -3.12 0.51 4.81
CA MET A 53 -4.55 0.81 4.72
C MET A 53 -4.82 2.33 4.79
N SER A 54 -4.06 3.06 5.62
CA SER A 54 -4.16 4.51 5.69
C SER A 54 -3.75 5.17 4.38
N TRP A 55 -2.64 4.73 3.78
CA TRP A 55 -2.16 5.26 2.50
C TRP A 55 -3.09 4.91 1.33
N VAL A 56 -3.60 3.68 1.27
CA VAL A 56 -4.61 3.28 0.27
C VAL A 56 -5.87 4.14 0.37
N LYS A 57 -6.32 4.43 1.59
CA LYS A 57 -7.46 5.34 1.81
C LYS A 57 -7.14 6.75 1.29
N ALA A 58 -5.99 7.31 1.63
CA ALA A 58 -5.57 8.63 1.16
C ALA A 58 -5.50 8.71 -0.37
N LEU A 59 -4.94 7.69 -1.03
CA LEU A 59 -4.88 7.60 -2.49
C LEU A 59 -6.26 7.52 -3.12
N ARG A 60 -7.16 6.71 -2.55
CA ARG A 60 -8.55 6.62 -3.00
C ARG A 60 -9.23 7.99 -2.93
N ASP A 61 -9.11 8.67 -1.80
CA ASP A 61 -9.77 9.97 -1.57
C ASP A 61 -9.20 11.05 -2.49
N ALA A 62 -7.87 11.08 -2.70
CA ALA A 62 -7.22 11.96 -3.65
C ALA A 62 -7.71 11.72 -5.10
N CYS A 63 -7.72 10.46 -5.55
CA CYS A 63 -8.19 10.12 -6.90
C CYS A 63 -9.68 10.45 -7.09
N LEU A 64 -10.53 10.18 -6.09
CA LEU A 64 -11.96 10.53 -6.15
C LEU A 64 -12.18 12.05 -6.19
N THR A 65 -11.32 12.82 -5.55
CA THR A 65 -11.39 14.29 -5.55
C THR A 65 -10.99 14.85 -6.91
N VAL A 66 -9.93 14.32 -7.52
CA VAL A 66 -9.48 14.76 -8.85
C VAL A 66 -10.47 14.36 -9.95
N SER A 67 -11.06 13.16 -9.88
CA SER A 67 -12.04 12.69 -10.87
C SER A 67 -13.41 13.39 -10.80
N ARG A 68 -13.62 14.27 -9.81
CA ARG A 68 -14.84 15.08 -9.68
C ARG A 68 -14.78 16.39 -10.47
N PHE A 69 -13.62 16.72 -11.03
CA PHE A 69 -13.42 17.84 -11.96
C PHE A 69 -13.27 17.31 -13.39
#